data_AF-F8C3J3-F1
#
_entry.id   AF-F8C3J3-F1
#
_cell.length_a   1.000
_cell.length_b   1.000
_cell.length_c   1.000
_cell.angle_alpha   90.00
_cell.angle_beta   90.00
_cell.angle_gamma   90.00
#
_symmetry.space_group_name_H-M   'P 1'
#
loop_
_entity.id
_entity.type
_entity.pdbx_description
1 polymer ?
#
loop_
_entity_poly.entity_id
_entity_poly.type
_entity_poly.pdbx_seq_one_letter_code
_entity_poly.pdbx_strand_id
1 'polypeptide(L)' 'MQERKRLEDIIKELPEDLRKELEDFARFLWEKRRKKIKEKPKFDWAGALSDFADKFTSVELQHKISDWRIDEK' A
#
# COMPACT_ATOMS: atom_id res chain seq x y z
N MET A 1 -2.68 37.64 -7.52
CA MET A 1 -3.77 37.12 -6.67
C MET A 1 -4.61 36.21 -7.55
N GLN A 2 -4.64 34.90 -7.30
CA GLN A 2 -5.47 34.00 -8.13
C GLN A 2 -6.94 34.29 -7.87
N GLU A 3 -7.61 34.71 -8.93
CA GLU A 3 -9.04 34.99 -8.98
C GLU A 3 -9.80 33.74 -8.55
N ARG A 4 -10.59 33.83 -7.48
CA ARG A 4 -11.56 32.79 -7.12
C ARG A 4 -12.69 32.81 -8.15
N LYS A 5 -12.42 32.43 -9.40
CA LYS A 5 -13.49 31.94 -10.26
C LYS A 5 -14.08 30.75 -9.52
N ARG A 6 -15.38 30.84 -9.18
CA ARG A 6 -16.10 29.74 -8.53
C ARG A 6 -15.85 28.50 -9.39
N LEU A 7 -15.47 27.40 -8.75
CA LEU A 7 -15.24 26.12 -9.42
C LEU A 7 -16.40 25.78 -10.39
N GLU A 8 -17.59 26.22 -10.00
CA GLU A 8 -18.87 26.13 -10.71
C GLU A 8 -18.87 26.79 -12.10
N ASP A 9 -18.21 27.95 -12.29
CA ASP A 9 -18.13 28.65 -13.58
C ASP A 9 -17.16 27.94 -14.53
N ILE A 10 -16.03 27.47 -13.98
CA ILE A 10 -15.04 26.69 -14.73
C ILE A 10 -15.66 25.36 -15.19
N ILE A 11 -16.46 24.70 -14.34
CA ILE A 11 -17.18 23.46 -14.68
C ILE A 11 -18.28 23.69 -15.74
N LYS A 12 -18.81 24.91 -15.88
CA LYS A 12 -19.82 25.26 -16.90
C LYS A 12 -19.19 25.59 -18.25
N GLU A 13 -18.01 26.20 -18.29
CA GLU A 13 -17.27 26.49 -19.53
C GLU A 13 -16.51 25.27 -20.07
N LEU A 14 -16.39 24.19 -19.28
CA LEU A 14 -15.62 23.02 -19.66
C LEU A 14 -16.36 22.10 -20.65
N PRO A 15 -15.68 21.58 -21.69
CA PRO A 15 -16.17 20.49 -22.54
C PRO A 15 -16.59 19.27 -21.70
N GLU A 16 -17.62 18.55 -22.15
CA GLU A 16 -18.16 17.38 -21.45
C GLU A 16 -17.12 16.28 -21.18
N ASP A 17 -16.11 16.17 -22.05
CA ASP A 17 -15.00 15.22 -21.91
C ASP A 17 -14.19 15.46 -20.62
N LEU A 18 -13.82 16.72 -20.38
CA LEU A 18 -13.07 17.13 -19.18
C LEU A 18 -13.91 17.08 -17.91
N ARG A 19 -15.24 17.19 -18.04
CA ARG A 19 -16.18 17.07 -16.90
C ARG A 19 -16.17 15.67 -16.31
N LYS A 20 -16.03 14.66 -17.16
CA LYS A 20 -15.91 13.25 -16.77
C LYS A 20 -14.59 12.98 -16.05
N GLU A 21 -13.50 13.54 -16.56
CA GLU A 21 -12.18 13.44 -15.93
C GLU A 21 -12.14 14.15 -14.56
N LEU A 22 -12.83 15.30 -14.43
CA LEU A 22 -12.99 16.00 -13.16
C LEU A 22 -13.80 15.20 -12.14
N GLU A 23 -14.88 14.53 -12.57
CA GLU A 23 -15.66 13.66 -11.69
C GLU A 23 -14.82 12.47 -11.20
N ASP A 24 -14.06 11.84 -12.10
CA ASP A 24 -13.17 10.74 -11.75
C ASP A 24 -12.07 11.20 -10.78
N PHE A 25 -11.48 12.37 -11.03
CA PHE A 25 -10.47 12.96 -10.16
C PHE A 25 -11.03 13.34 -8.78
N ALA A 26 -12.25 13.88 -8.72
CA ALA A 26 -12.93 14.17 -7.46
C ALA A 26 -13.22 12.89 -6.66
N ARG A 27 -13.68 11.83 -7.34
CA ARG A 27 -13.91 10.51 -6.76
C ARG A 27 -12.61 9.89 -6.24
N PHE A 28 -11.54 9.97 -7.03
CA PHE A 28 -10.21 9.53 -6.65
C PHE A 28 -9.69 10.27 -5.41
N LEU A 29 -9.83 11.60 -5.34
CA LEU A 29 -9.44 12.39 -4.17
C LEU A 29 -10.25 12.02 -2.93
N TRP A 30 -11.56 11.76 -3.09
CA TRP A 30 -12.45 11.33 -2.02
C TRP A 30 -12.02 9.97 -1.45
N GLU A 31 -11.80 8.98 -2.32
CA GLU A 31 -11.32 7.66 -1.90
C GLU A 31 -9.92 7.69 -1.32
N LYS A 32 -8.99 8.45 -1.92
CA LYS A 32 -7.60 8.57 -1.46
C LYS A 32 -7.50 9.21 -0.09
N ARG A 33 -8.35 10.19 0.24
CA ARG A 33 -8.41 10.78 1.59
C ARG A 33 -9.03 9.83 2.60
N ARG A 34 -10.05 9.04 2.24
CA ARG A 34 -10.62 8.02 3.16
C ARG A 34 -9.66 6.86 3.42
N LYS A 35 -8.86 6.45 2.42
CA LYS A 35 -7.83 5.39 2.56
C LYS A 35 -6.58 5.81 3.35
N LYS A 36 -6.50 7.05 3.87
CA LYS A 36 -5.33 7.53 4.64
C LYS A 36 -5.31 7.15 6.11
N ILE A 37 -6.29 6.41 6.61
CA ILE A 37 -6.12 5.67 7.87
C ILE A 37 -5.43 4.35 7.53
N LYS A 38 -4.21 4.43 6.98
CA LYS A 38 -3.33 3.25 6.96
C LYS A 38 -2.80 3.13 8.37
N GLU A 39 -3.31 2.16 9.12
CA GLU A 39 -2.71 1.71 10.36
C GLU A 39 -1.20 1.55 10.12
N LYS A 40 -0.37 2.02 11.07
CA LYS A 40 1.08 1.87 10.95
C LYS A 40 1.36 0.37 10.73
N PRO A 41 2.21 -0.01 9.75
CA PRO A 41 2.60 -1.41 9.60
C PRO A 41 3.18 -1.87 10.94
N LYS A 42 2.57 -2.90 11.53
CA LYS A 42 2.88 -3.33 12.90
C LYS A 42 4.22 -4.06 13.00
N PHE A 43 4.77 -4.52 11.87
CA PHE A 43 6.04 -5.27 11.81
C PHE A 43 6.15 -6.39 12.85
N ASP A 44 5.02 -7.00 13.26
CA ASP A 44 5.01 -8.03 14.30
C ASP A 44 5.84 -9.27 13.94
N TRP A 45 6.13 -9.46 12.64
CA TRP A 45 7.02 -10.50 12.13
C TRP A 45 8.50 -10.18 12.35
N ALA A 46 8.89 -8.92 12.48
CA ALA A 46 10.26 -8.50 12.66
C ALA A 46 10.71 -8.83 14.09
N GLY A 47 11.57 -9.85 14.23
CA GLY A 47 12.02 -10.33 15.54
C GLY A 47 11.22 -11.50 16.11
N ALA A 48 10.16 -11.96 15.44
CA ALA A 48 9.37 -13.12 15.88
C ALA A 48 10.18 -14.44 15.96
N LEU A 49 11.35 -14.49 15.30
CA LEU A 49 12.26 -15.64 15.33
C LEU A 49 13.51 -15.41 16.19
N SER A 50 13.55 -14.30 16.96
CA SER A 50 14.72 -13.96 17.78
C SER A 50 14.97 -15.01 18.87
N ASP A 51 13.92 -15.61 19.44
CA ASP A 51 14.01 -16.65 20.47
C ASP A 51 14.62 -17.98 19.96
N PHE A 52 14.70 -18.13 18.63
CA PHE A 52 15.29 -19.29 17.98
C PHE A 52 16.71 -19.01 17.46
N ALA A 53 17.17 -17.76 17.50
CA ALA A 53 18.51 -17.38 17.05
C ALA A 53 19.60 -18.04 17.91
N ASP A 54 19.35 -18.23 19.21
CA ASP A 54 20.27 -18.95 20.11
C ASP A 54 20.20 -20.48 19.97
N LYS A 55 19.12 -21.01 19.37
CA LYS A 55 18.85 -22.45 19.26
C LYS A 55 19.24 -23.05 17.91
N PHE A 56 19.28 -22.23 16.86
CA PHE A 56 19.61 -22.67 15.53
C PHE A 56 20.59 -21.70 14.88
N THR A 57 21.74 -22.22 14.47
CA THR A 57 22.65 -21.47 13.63
C THR A 57 22.08 -21.36 12.20
N SER A 58 22.46 -20.31 11.48
CA SER A 58 22.03 -20.11 10.09
C SER A 58 22.35 -21.32 9.20
N VAL A 59 23.45 -22.02 9.49
CA VAL A 59 23.90 -23.21 8.75
C VAL A 59 23.03 -24.44 9.06
N GLU A 60 22.61 -24.65 10.30
CA GLU A 60 21.70 -25.74 10.66
C GLU A 60 20.32 -25.58 10.01
N LEU A 61 19.82 -24.34 9.91
CA LEU A 61 18.58 -24.05 9.20
C LEU A 61 18.71 -24.37 7.70
N GLN A 62 19.85 -24.06 7.08
CA GLN A 62 20.11 -24.37 5.68
C GLN A 62 20.13 -25.88 5.41
N HIS A 63 20.74 -26.67 6.30
CA HIS A 63 20.71 -28.13 6.19
C HIS A 63 19.28 -28.67 6.34
N LYS A 64 18.54 -28.25 7.37
CA LYS A 64 17.14 -28.67 7.55
C LYS A 64 16.24 -28.31 6.37
N ILE A 65 16.42 -27.14 5.77
CA ILE A 65 15.66 -26.72 4.58
C ILE A 65 16.01 -27.62 3.39
N SER A 66 17.28 -27.99 3.24
CA SER A 66 17.71 -28.92 2.19
C SER A 66 17.08 -30.29 2.38
N ASP A 67 17.08 -30.82 3.61
CA ASP A 67 16.46 -32.10 3.94
C ASP A 67 14.95 -32.06 3.69
N TRP A 68 14.23 -31.03 4.14
CA TRP A 68 12.79 -30.88 3.89
C TRP A 68 12.41 -30.80 2.41
N ARG A 69 13.28 -30.21 1.57
CA ARG A 69 13.07 -30.14 0.11
C ARG A 69 13.34 -31.47 -0.59
N ILE A 70 14.10 -32.35 0.04
CA ILE A 70 14.46 -33.67 -0.49
C ILE A 70 13.47 -34.73 0.00
N ASP A 71 12.91 -34.59 1.21
CA ASP A 71 11.92 -35.48 1.83
C ASP A 71 10.52 -35.37 1.18
N GLU A 72 10.22 -34.28 0.46
CA GLU A 72 9.01 -34.15 -0.38
C GLU A 72 9.10 -34.89 -1.74
N LYS A 73 9.88 -35.98 -1.81
CA LYS A 73 10.06 -36.79 -3.02
C LYS A 73 9.90 -38.29 -2.73
#